data_AF-A0A1Y2E8U0-F1
#
_entry.id   AF-A0A1Y2E8U0-F1
#
_cell.length_a   1.000
_cell.length_b   1.000
_cell.length_c   1.000
_cell.angle_alpha   90.00
_cell.angle_beta   90.00
_cell.angle_gamma   90.00
#
_symmetry.space_group_name_H-M   'P 1'
#
loop_
_entity.id
_entity.type
_entity.pdbx_description
1 polymer ?
#
loop_
_entity_poly.entity_id
_entity_poly.type
_entity_poly.pdbx_seq_one_letter_code
_entity_poly.pdbx_strand_id
1 'polypeptide(L)'
;MELNNKSNEEKKNELNNKLETLIYQKDTNISLFIAELDRIFGELFIFSEVLSEEKKYSILYSALPYETVIETNIQLSKNTLKVKPLENYHFTHNVFEGRIKK
;
A
#
# COMPACT_ATOMS: atom_id res chain seq x y z
N MET A 1 2.55 -38.57 -13.55
CA MET A 1 2.32 -37.14 -13.82
C MET A 1 2.76 -36.38 -12.58
N GLU A 2 4.04 -36.01 -12.45
CA GLU A 2 4.60 -35.40 -11.21
C GLU A 2 5.55 -34.22 -11.47
N LEU A 3 5.64 -33.75 -12.71
CA LEU A 3 6.51 -32.62 -13.09
C LEU A 3 5.89 -31.24 -12.83
N ASN A 4 4.57 -31.16 -12.60
CA ASN A 4 3.86 -29.88 -12.53
C ASN A 4 3.95 -29.19 -11.16
N ASN A 5 4.12 -29.93 -10.06
CA ASN A 5 4.09 -29.33 -8.72
C ASN A 5 5.35 -28.54 -8.39
N LYS A 6 6.53 -29.05 -8.79
CA LYS A 6 7.81 -28.38 -8.50
C LYS A 6 7.94 -27.04 -9.22
N SER A 7 7.53 -27.00 -10.49
CA SER A 7 7.56 -25.77 -11.30
C SER A 7 6.56 -24.71 -10.80
N ASN A 8 5.45 -25.13 -10.19
CA ASN A 8 4.46 -24.22 -9.61
C ASN A 8 4.97 -23.58 -8.31
N GLU A 9 5.65 -24.34 -7.45
CA GLU A 9 6.27 -23.79 -6.23
C GLU A 9 7.39 -22.80 -6.56
N GLU A 10 8.23 -23.11 -7.56
CA GLU A 10 9.29 -22.20 -8.02
C GLU A 10 8.72 -20.88 -8.59
N LYS A 11 7.66 -20.95 -9.40
CA LYS A 11 6.97 -19.77 -9.92
C LYS A 11 6.32 -18.95 -8.81
N LYS A 12 5.70 -19.62 -7.82
CA LYS A 12 5.13 -18.95 -6.65
C LYS A 12 6.19 -18.20 -5.85
N ASN A 13 7.35 -18.82 -5.67
CA ASN A 13 8.47 -18.20 -4.98
C ASN A 13 9.02 -17.00 -5.75
N GLU A 14 9.10 -17.08 -7.09
CA GLU A 14 9.50 -15.95 -7.93
C GLU A 14 8.52 -14.78 -7.81
N LEU A 15 7.21 -15.03 -7.82
CA LEU A 15 6.19 -13.99 -7.67
C LEU A 15 6.24 -13.34 -6.28
N ASN A 16 6.47 -14.13 -5.21
CA ASN A 16 6.67 -13.58 -3.87
C ASN A 16 7.93 -12.71 -3.78
N ASN A 17 9.06 -13.16 -4.33
CA ASN A 17 10.28 -12.36 -4.40
C ASN A 17 10.07 -11.07 -5.21
N LYS A 18 9.28 -11.12 -6.29
CA LYS A 18 8.90 -9.93 -7.06
C LYS A 18 8.11 -8.96 -6.17
N LEU A 19 7.13 -9.43 -5.39
CA LEU A 19 6.38 -8.57 -4.47
C LEU A 19 7.26 -7.91 -3.40
N GLU A 20 8.22 -8.64 -2.84
CA GLU A 20 9.12 -8.11 -1.81
C GLU A 20 10.13 -7.09 -2.35
N THR A 21 10.49 -7.20 -3.63
CA THR A 21 11.45 -6.30 -4.30
C THR A 21 10.78 -5.18 -5.07
N LEU A 22 9.46 -5.24 -5.25
CA LEU A 22 8.69 -4.23 -5.96
C LEU A 22 8.62 -2.95 -5.13
N ILE A 23 9.17 -1.87 -5.68
CA ILE A 23 9.15 -0.54 -5.06
C ILE A 23 8.66 0.44 -6.11
N TYR A 24 7.68 1.26 -5.74
CA TYR A 24 7.20 2.33 -6.60
C TYR A 24 8.28 3.39 -6.79
N GLN A 25 8.55 3.72 -8.05
CA GLN A 25 9.39 4.85 -8.41
C GLN A 25 8.50 6.03 -8.76
N LYS A 26 8.80 7.20 -8.20
CA LYS A 26 7.98 8.41 -8.34
C LYS A 26 7.84 8.89 -9.80
N ASP A 27 8.80 8.52 -10.64
CA ASP A 27 8.80 8.79 -12.09
C ASP A 27 7.81 7.91 -12.88
N THR A 28 7.29 6.84 -12.28
CA THR A 28 6.35 5.91 -12.90
C THR A 28 4.91 6.29 -12.56
N ASN A 29 3.97 6.05 -13.47
CA ASN A 29 2.56 6.31 -13.19
C ASN A 29 2.04 5.34 -12.12
N ILE A 30 1.50 5.87 -11.00
CA ILE A 30 0.96 5.05 -9.91
C ILE A 30 -0.14 4.09 -10.37
N SER A 31 -0.99 4.46 -11.33
CA SER A 31 -2.00 3.54 -11.87
C SER A 31 -1.38 2.33 -12.56
N LEU A 32 -0.23 2.49 -13.24
CA LEU A 32 0.49 1.37 -13.83
C LEU A 32 1.10 0.46 -12.76
N PHE A 33 1.63 1.06 -11.70
CA PHE A 33 2.17 0.33 -10.56
C PHE A 33 1.10 -0.51 -9.84
N ILE A 34 -0.08 0.08 -9.58
CA ILE A 34 -1.22 -0.65 -8.99
C ILE A 34 -1.67 -1.78 -9.92
N ALA A 35 -1.74 -1.56 -11.23
CA ALA A 35 -2.11 -2.59 -12.19
C ALA A 35 -1.10 -3.76 -12.21
N GLU A 36 0.19 -3.47 -12.03
CA GLU A 36 1.23 -4.50 -11.94
C GLU A 36 1.10 -5.34 -10.66
N LEU A 37 0.83 -4.70 -9.52
CA LEU A 37 0.53 -5.40 -8.27
C LEU A 37 -0.70 -6.32 -8.40
N ASP A 38 -1.79 -5.80 -8.99
CA ASP A 38 -3.01 -6.57 -9.20
C ASP A 38 -2.78 -7.78 -10.11
N ARG A 39 -1.97 -7.60 -11.17
CA ARG A 39 -1.53 -8.68 -12.05
C ARG A 39 -0.80 -9.77 -11.27
N ILE A 40 0.16 -9.41 -10.41
CA ILE A 40 0.93 -10.38 -9.60
C ILE A 40 0.02 -11.11 -8.60
N PHE A 41 -0.93 -10.40 -7.96
CA PHE A 41 -1.92 -11.03 -7.08
C PHE A 41 -2.82 -12.02 -7.83
N GLY A 42 -3.21 -11.70 -9.07
CA GLY A 42 -3.94 -12.60 -9.95
C GLY A 42 -3.13 -13.85 -10.29
N GLU A 43 -1.83 -13.70 -10.59
CA GLU A 43 -0.95 -14.85 -10.85
C GLU A 43 -0.79 -15.75 -9.62
N LEU A 44 -0.61 -15.18 -8.42
CA LEU A 44 -0.56 -15.94 -7.18
C LEU A 44 -1.86 -16.71 -6.89
N PHE A 45 -3.01 -16.12 -7.23
CA PHE A 45 -4.31 -16.78 -7.09
C PHE A 45 -4.41 -18.05 -7.96
N ILE A 46 -3.85 -18.02 -9.19
CA ILE A 46 -3.81 -19.20 -10.07
C ILE A 46 -3.02 -20.35 -9.42
N PHE A 47 -1.99 -20.03 -8.62
CA PHE A 47 -1.20 -21.00 -7.86
C PHE A 47 -1.82 -21.35 -6.49
N SER A 48 -3.12 -21.10 -6.30
CA SER A 48 -3.87 -21.35 -5.04
C SER A 48 -3.37 -20.56 -3.83
N GLU A 49 -2.62 -19.47 -4.04
CA GLU A 49 -2.24 -18.55 -2.97
C GLU A 49 -3.24 -17.40 -2.90
N VAL A 50 -4.21 -17.54 -1.99
CA VAL A 50 -5.20 -16.48 -1.74
C VAL A 50 -4.60 -15.49 -0.74
N LEU A 51 -4.21 -14.32 -1.24
CA LEU A 51 -3.82 -13.21 -0.40
C LEU A 51 -5.05 -12.50 0.15
N SER A 52 -5.18 -12.44 1.48
CA SER A 52 -6.19 -11.61 2.15
C SER A 52 -6.03 -10.14 1.75
N GLU A 53 -7.12 -9.39 1.74
CA GLU A 53 -7.09 -7.94 1.45
C GLU A 53 -6.08 -7.21 2.33
N GLU A 54 -6.04 -7.51 3.63
CA GLU A 54 -5.07 -6.93 4.58
C GLU A 54 -3.62 -7.14 4.14
N LYS A 55 -3.30 -8.32 3.60
CA LYS A 55 -1.96 -8.65 3.12
C LYS A 55 -1.63 -7.89 1.83
N LYS A 56 -2.59 -7.79 0.91
CA LYS A 56 -2.44 -6.98 -0.32
C LYS A 56 -2.18 -5.51 0.00
N TYR A 57 -2.94 -4.94 0.94
CA TYR A 57 -2.71 -3.57 1.41
C TYR A 57 -1.35 -3.42 2.08
N SER A 58 -0.96 -4.36 2.97
CA SER A 58 0.36 -4.31 3.61
C SER A 58 1.49 -4.27 2.59
N ILE A 59 1.40 -5.09 1.53
CA ILE A 59 2.40 -5.11 0.45
C ILE A 59 2.39 -3.77 -0.30
N LEU A 60 1.22 -3.25 -0.65
CA LEU A 60 1.09 -1.96 -1.32
C LEU A 60 1.73 -0.82 -0.52
N TYR A 61 1.50 -0.76 0.79
CA TYR A 61 2.08 0.27 1.66
C TYR A 61 3.59 0.12 1.82
N SER A 62 4.10 -1.11 1.91
CA SER A 62 5.55 -1.35 1.97
C SER A 62 6.26 -0.97 0.67
N ALA A 63 5.57 -1.10 -0.46
CA ALA A 63 6.13 -0.82 -1.77
C ALA A 63 6.02 0.66 -2.20
N LEU A 64 5.14 1.45 -1.57
CA LEU A 64 5.00 2.87 -1.84
C LEU A 64 5.87 3.72 -0.88
N PRO A 65 6.63 4.71 -1.39
CA PRO A 65 7.28 5.68 -0.53
C PRO A 65 6.24 6.49 0.24
N TYR A 66 6.56 6.83 1.50
CA TYR A 66 5.65 7.52 2.42
C TYR A 66 5.06 8.82 1.84
N GLU A 67 5.85 9.56 1.09
CA GLU A 67 5.41 10.79 0.41
C GLU A 67 4.27 10.49 -0.59
N THR A 68 4.40 9.44 -1.40
CA THR A 68 3.37 9.03 -2.36
C THR A 68 2.10 8.57 -1.65
N VAL A 69 2.20 7.89 -0.52
CA VAL A 69 1.03 7.47 0.28
C VAL A 69 0.23 8.69 0.75
N ILE A 70 0.91 9.76 1.19
CA ILE A 70 0.25 11.00 1.61
C ILE A 70 -0.37 11.72 0.41
N GLU A 71 0.40 11.88 -0.68
CA GLU A 71 -0.02 12.61 -1.89
C GLU A 71 -1.28 11.97 -2.52
N THR A 72 -1.36 10.64 -2.50
CA THR A 72 -2.43 9.88 -3.15
C THR A 72 -3.66 9.69 -2.26
N ASN A 73 -3.59 10.10 -1.00
CA ASN A 73 -4.62 9.90 0.01
C ASN A 73 -5.16 8.46 0.01
N ILE A 74 -4.29 7.46 -0.18
CA ILE A 74 -4.67 6.05 -0.07
C ILE A 74 -5.05 5.82 1.40
N GLN A 75 -6.32 6.03 1.70
CA GLN A 75 -6.88 5.84 3.02
C GLN A 75 -7.02 4.34 3.27
N LEU A 76 -6.33 3.89 4.32
CA LEU A 76 -6.64 2.65 5.00
C LEU A 76 -8.09 2.76 5.46
N SER A 77 -9.02 2.26 4.66
CA SER A 77 -10.36 1.94 5.17
C SER A 77 -10.18 0.73 6.10
N LYS A 78 -9.73 1.01 7.32
CA LYS A 78 -9.87 0.14 8.48
C LYS A 78 -11.36 0.07 8.84
N ASN A 79 -12.18 -0.44 7.95
CA ASN A 79 -13.52 -0.88 8.31
C ASN A 79 -13.53 -2.39 8.55
N THR A 80 -12.50 -2.89 9.24
CA THR A 80 -12.70 -3.37 10.62
C THR A 80 -11.70 -2.82 11.65
N LEU A 81 -11.62 -1.50 11.84
CA LEU A 81 -11.09 -0.88 13.07
C LEU A 81 -11.65 0.55 13.18
N LYS A 82 -12.91 0.62 13.62
CA LYS A 82 -13.66 1.80 14.08
C LYS A 82 -12.90 3.13 13.95
N VAL A 83 -13.11 3.81 12.83
CA VAL A 83 -12.91 5.26 12.75
C VAL A 83 -13.79 5.91 13.83
N LYS A 84 -13.16 6.45 14.87
CA LYS A 84 -13.80 7.47 15.70
C LYS A 84 -14.04 8.68 14.80
N PRO A 85 -15.21 9.34 14.89
CA PRO A 85 -15.46 10.55 14.10
C PRO A 85 -14.38 11.60 14.38
N LEU A 86 -13.93 12.27 13.31
CA LEU A 86 -13.12 13.50 13.41
C LEU A 86 -13.95 14.59 14.11
N GLU A 87 -13.97 14.57 15.43
CA GLU A 87 -14.26 15.74 16.23
C GLU A 87 -12.93 16.20 16.85
N ASN A 88 -12.57 17.46 16.55
CA ASN A 88 -11.46 18.26 17.10
C ASN A 88 -10.18 18.43 16.25
N TYR A 89 -10.33 18.81 14.98
CA TYR A 89 -9.42 19.84 14.44
C TYR A 89 -9.99 21.23 14.78
N HIS A 90 -9.75 21.69 16.00
CA HIS A 90 -9.83 23.12 16.31
C HIS A 90 -8.59 23.77 15.72
N PHE A 91 -8.72 24.23 14.49
CA PHE A 91 -7.77 25.09 13.82
C PHE A 91 -7.87 26.49 14.43
N THR A 92 -7.14 26.77 15.52
CA THR A 92 -6.95 28.16 15.96
C THR A 92 -5.75 28.74 15.22
N HIS A 93 -5.99 29.24 14.01
CA HIS A 93 -5.16 30.31 13.47
C HIS A 93 -5.54 31.60 14.20
N ASN A 94 -4.60 32.17 14.94
CA ASN A 94 -4.43 33.62 14.97
C ASN A 94 -2.98 33.97 15.29
N VAL A 95 -2.29 34.35 14.22
CA VAL A 95 -1.11 35.20 14.22
C VAL A 95 -1.50 36.55 14.81
N PHE A 96 -0.77 37.09 15.80
CA PHE A 96 -0.46 38.52 15.85
C PHE A 96 0.66 38.84 16.85
N GLU A 97 1.80 39.19 16.27
CA GLU A 97 2.73 40.26 16.62
C GLU A 97 3.04 40.59 18.08
N GLY A 98 4.35 40.58 18.38
CA GLY A 98 4.88 41.09 19.62
C GLY A 98 4.50 42.55 19.90
N ARG A 99 4.26 42.83 21.19
CA ARG A 99 4.59 44.12 21.78
C ARG A 99 5.09 43.93 23.21
N ILE A 100 6.36 44.28 23.35
CA ILE A 100 6.98 44.80 24.57
C ILE A 100 6.23 46.08 24.98
N LYS A 101 5.83 46.19 26.24
CA LYS A 101 5.59 47.46 26.97
C LYS A 101 5.61 47.11 28.47
N LYS A 102 6.70 47.39 29.18
CA LYS A 102 7.16 48.66 29.79
C LYS A 102 6.79 48.66 31.26
#